data_AF-R5U236-F1
#
_entry.id   AF-R5U236-F1
#
_cell.length_a   1.000
_cell.length_b   1.000
_cell.length_c   1.000
_cell.angle_alpha   90.00
_cell.angle_beta   90.00
_cell.angle_gamma   90.00
#
_symmetry.space_group_name_H-M   'P 1'
#
loop_
_entity.id
_entity.type
_entity.pdbx_description
1 polymer ?
#
loop_
_entity_poly.entity_id
_entity_poly.type
_entity_poly.pdbx_seq_one_letter_code
_entity_poly.pdbx_strand_id
1 'polypeptide(L)'
;MIALEVFKKILEENGDKFPLLTLDEFFDGNSEEDSIAPNQWEDGRPTLDEMWKKLREIEKLPNVAWVRVALHDDTEIVEEDGMERLNLVGDSIIVCTDMEADELENIADCDWLCSDGVTESEPVLYYSYIPEIPENYQCLEIVWD
;
A
#
# COMPACT_ATOMS: atom_id res chain seq x y z
N MET A 1 4.14 -9.24 6.31
CA MET A 1 3.07 -8.77 7.18
C MET A 1 3.69 -8.23 8.46
N ILE A 2 3.42 -6.97 8.77
CA ILE A 2 3.90 -6.30 9.98
C ILE A 2 3.42 -7.04 11.22
N ALA A 3 4.27 -7.11 12.24
CA ALA A 3 3.91 -7.73 13.51
C ALA A 3 2.94 -6.83 14.29
N LEU A 4 1.92 -7.44 14.91
CA LEU A 4 0.88 -6.74 15.70
C LEU A 4 1.46 -5.75 16.72
N GLU A 5 2.46 -6.17 17.49
CA GLU A 5 3.09 -5.33 18.52
C GLU A 5 3.83 -4.13 17.93
N VAL A 6 4.40 -4.27 16.73
CA VAL A 6 5.04 -3.16 16.02
C VAL A 6 3.98 -2.18 15.55
N PHE A 7 2.88 -2.67 14.97
CA PHE A 7 1.76 -1.85 14.52
C PHE A 7 1.12 -1.05 15.67
N LYS A 8 0.83 -1.69 16.80
CA LYS A 8 0.30 -1.04 18.01
C LYS A 8 1.19 0.11 18.48
N LYS A 9 2.49 -0.16 18.59
CA LYS A 9 3.46 0.86 19.02
C LYS A 9 3.48 2.06 18.08
N ILE A 10 3.40 1.82 16.77
CA ILE A 10 3.34 2.90 15.77
C ILE A 10 2.10 3.78 15.98
N LEU A 11 0.92 3.17 16.15
CA LEU A 11 -0.32 3.91 16.39
C LEU A 11 -0.24 4.78 17.65
N GLU A 12 0.24 4.21 18.76
CA GLU A 12 0.43 4.94 20.02
C GLU A 12 1.37 6.15 19.87
N GLU A 13 2.46 6.00 19.11
CA GLU A 13 3.45 7.06 18.91
C GLU A 13 3.00 8.14 17.91
N ASN A 14 1.99 7.87 17.07
CA ASN A 14 1.60 8.74 15.95
C ASN A 14 0.15 9.22 15.98
N GLY A 15 -0.50 9.14 17.15
CA GLY A 15 -1.85 9.67 17.34
C GLY A 15 -2.87 8.96 16.46
N ASP A 16 -2.78 7.63 16.40
CA ASP A 16 -3.66 6.72 15.66
C ASP A 16 -3.63 6.90 14.13
N LYS A 17 -2.70 7.70 13.58
CA LYS A 17 -2.46 7.76 12.14
C LYS A 17 -1.81 6.48 11.63
N PHE A 18 -2.44 5.81 10.66
CA PHE A 18 -1.87 4.61 10.06
C PHE A 18 -0.50 4.85 9.43
N PRO A 19 0.45 3.91 9.60
CA PRO A 19 1.71 3.97 8.88
C PRO A 19 1.54 3.61 7.41
N LEU A 20 2.35 4.23 6.57
CA LEU A 20 2.66 3.67 5.26
C LEU A 20 3.51 2.40 5.43
N LEU A 21 3.01 1.26 4.97
CA LEU A 21 3.71 -0.01 5.07
C LEU A 21 4.62 -0.25 3.86
N THR A 22 5.79 -0.83 4.09
CA THR A 22 6.57 -1.42 2.98
C THR A 22 5.79 -2.56 2.31
N LEU A 23 6.17 -2.90 1.07
CA LEU A 23 5.60 -4.05 0.38
C LEU A 23 5.76 -5.34 1.19
N ASP A 24 6.88 -5.54 1.88
CA ASP A 24 7.09 -6.76 2.68
C ASP A 24 6.26 -6.73 3.98
N GLU A 25 6.09 -5.56 4.59
CA GLU A 25 5.19 -5.38 5.75
C GLU A 25 3.72 -5.59 5.41
N PHE A 26 3.28 -5.45 4.16
CA PHE A 26 1.91 -5.80 3.77
C PHE A 26 1.82 -7.22 3.21
N PHE A 27 2.61 -7.57 2.20
CA PHE A 27 2.43 -8.81 1.40
C PHE A 27 3.07 -10.07 2.01
N ASP A 28 4.22 -9.98 2.69
CA ASP A 28 4.97 -11.19 3.10
C ASP A 28 4.22 -12.01 4.18
N GLY A 29 3.72 -13.19 3.84
CA GLY A 29 2.90 -13.98 4.77
C GLY A 29 1.48 -13.45 4.98
N ASN A 30 1.03 -12.48 4.17
CA ASN A 30 -0.39 -12.17 4.03
C ASN A 30 -1.00 -13.10 2.97
N SER A 31 -2.05 -13.82 3.35
CA SER A 31 -2.80 -14.73 2.48
C SER A 31 -4.25 -14.32 2.27
N GLU A 32 -4.67 -13.19 2.85
CA GLU A 32 -6.03 -12.65 2.72
C GLU A 32 -6.12 -11.89 1.39
N GLU A 33 -6.48 -12.60 0.31
CA GLU A 33 -6.46 -12.05 -1.05
C GLU A 33 -7.36 -10.82 -1.23
N ASP A 34 -8.44 -10.72 -0.46
CA ASP A 34 -9.36 -9.59 -0.43
C ASP A 34 -8.89 -8.41 0.46
N SER A 35 -7.69 -8.50 1.05
CA SER A 35 -7.13 -7.42 1.88
C SER A 35 -6.77 -6.14 1.11
N ILE A 36 -6.79 -6.14 -0.23
CA ILE A 36 -6.63 -4.93 -1.06
C ILE A 36 -7.40 -5.10 -2.37
N ALA A 37 -8.07 -4.03 -2.81
CA ALA A 37 -8.98 -4.05 -3.95
C ALA A 37 -10.01 -5.20 -3.89
N PRO A 38 -10.72 -5.41 -2.75
CA PRO A 38 -11.63 -6.53 -2.57
C PRO A 38 -12.73 -6.61 -3.64
N ASN A 39 -13.17 -5.46 -4.17
CA ASN A 39 -14.21 -5.40 -5.19
C ASN A 39 -13.79 -6.01 -6.53
N GLN A 40 -12.49 -6.10 -6.79
CA GLN A 40 -11.90 -6.65 -8.02
C GLN A 40 -11.34 -8.07 -7.83
N TRP A 41 -11.27 -8.53 -6.58
CA TRP A 41 -10.87 -9.89 -6.27
C TRP A 41 -11.89 -10.89 -6.85
N GLU A 42 -11.39 -11.92 -7.53
CA GLU A 42 -12.17 -12.86 -8.35
C GLU A 42 -12.84 -12.27 -9.62
N ASP A 43 -12.69 -10.96 -9.89
CA ASP A 43 -13.19 -10.30 -11.12
C ASP A 43 -12.07 -9.84 -12.07
N GLY A 44 -10.87 -10.37 -11.90
CA GLY A 44 -9.74 -10.17 -12.82
C GLY A 44 -8.46 -9.65 -12.16
N ARG A 45 -8.56 -9.07 -10.96
CA ARG A 45 -7.39 -8.61 -10.19
C ARG A 45 -6.39 -9.76 -10.01
N PRO A 46 -5.09 -9.54 -10.25
CA PRO A 46 -4.05 -10.55 -10.02
C PRO A 46 -3.98 -10.96 -8.54
N THR A 47 -3.35 -12.09 -8.24
CA THR A 47 -3.13 -12.53 -6.85
C THR A 47 -2.20 -11.58 -6.10
N LEU A 48 -2.23 -11.60 -4.76
CA LEU A 48 -1.32 -10.81 -3.93
C LEU A 48 0.15 -11.08 -4.27
N ASP A 49 0.52 -12.32 -4.55
CA ASP A 49 1.89 -12.70 -4.95
C ASP A 49 2.29 -12.09 -6.31
N GLU A 50 1.37 -12.04 -7.27
CA GLU A 50 1.58 -11.40 -8.56
C GLU A 50 1.68 -9.88 -8.45
N MET A 51 0.78 -9.26 -7.68
CA MET A 51 0.82 -7.82 -7.36
C MET A 51 2.14 -7.47 -6.68
N TRP A 52 2.54 -8.22 -5.65
CA TRP A 52 3.80 -8.00 -4.94
C TRP A 52 4.99 -8.05 -5.90
N LYS A 53 5.08 -9.04 -6.78
CA LYS A 53 6.16 -9.14 -7.77
C LYS A 53 6.20 -7.91 -8.67
N LYS A 54 5.06 -7.49 -9.22
CA LYS A 54 4.96 -6.31 -10.08
C LYS A 54 5.39 -5.03 -9.34
N LEU A 55 4.87 -4.81 -8.14
CA LEU A 55 5.21 -3.63 -7.33
C LEU A 55 6.68 -3.63 -6.90
N ARG A 56 7.27 -4.80 -6.65
CA ARG A 56 8.72 -4.95 -6.38
C ARG A 56 9.59 -4.69 -7.60
N GLU A 57 9.07 -4.80 -8.82
CA GLU A 57 9.77 -4.37 -10.03
C GLU A 57 9.75 -2.84 -10.13
N ILE A 58 8.61 -2.21 -9.84
CA ILE A 58 8.46 -0.75 -9.79
C ILE A 58 9.40 -0.15 -8.74
N GLU A 59 9.43 -0.72 -7.53
CA GLU A 59 10.30 -0.23 -6.44
C GLU A 59 11.80 -0.25 -6.79
N LYS A 60 12.22 -1.05 -7.78
CA LYS A 60 13.62 -1.14 -8.23
C LYS A 60 13.97 -0.15 -9.34
N LEU A 61 13.00 0.59 -9.86
CA LEU A 61 13.25 1.57 -10.92
C LEU A 61 14.11 2.72 -10.39
N PRO A 62 15.06 3.24 -11.20
CA PRO A 62 16.00 4.26 -10.74
C PRO A 62 15.34 5.60 -10.38
N ASN A 63 14.17 5.87 -10.93
CA ASN A 63 13.33 7.02 -10.67
C ASN A 63 12.31 6.81 -9.54
N VAL A 64 12.29 5.65 -8.87
CA VAL A 64 11.42 5.39 -7.73
C VAL A 64 12.24 5.43 -6.44
N ALA A 65 11.86 6.30 -5.51
CA ALA A 65 12.49 6.41 -4.20
C ALA A 65 11.98 5.32 -3.24
N TRP A 66 10.67 5.03 -3.29
CA TRP A 66 10.03 3.99 -2.50
C TRP A 66 8.60 3.70 -3.00
N VAL A 67 8.10 2.51 -2.67
CA VAL A 67 6.71 2.09 -2.87
C VAL A 67 6.12 1.68 -1.51
N ARG A 68 4.93 2.15 -1.17
CA ARG A 68 4.26 1.86 0.09
C ARG A 68 2.80 1.49 -0.10
N VAL A 69 2.27 0.69 0.81
CA VAL A 69 0.84 0.40 0.90
C VAL A 69 0.22 1.40 1.87
N ALA A 70 -0.80 2.13 1.44
CA ALA A 70 -1.66 2.91 2.31
C ALA A 70 -2.75 2.01 2.90
N LEU A 71 -3.10 2.24 4.16
CA LEU A 71 -4.09 1.43 4.87
C LEU A 71 -5.43 2.14 4.90
N HIS A 72 -6.50 1.38 4.65
CA HIS A 72 -7.87 1.85 4.73
C HIS A 72 -8.33 1.93 6.19
N ASP A 73 -9.33 2.77 6.46
CA ASP A 73 -9.94 2.98 7.78
C ASP A 73 -10.59 1.72 8.39
N ASP A 74 -10.82 0.69 7.57
CA ASP A 74 -11.27 -0.64 8.01
C ASP A 74 -10.13 -1.51 8.57
N THR A 75 -8.88 -1.03 8.57
CA THR A 75 -7.78 -1.72 9.27
C THR A 75 -8.03 -1.68 10.77
N GLU A 76 -8.06 -2.85 11.40
CA GLU A 76 -8.37 -2.95 12.83
C GLU A 76 -7.63 -4.08 13.53
N ILE A 77 -7.54 -3.95 14.86
CA ILE A 77 -7.09 -5.03 15.74
C ILE A 77 -8.33 -5.64 16.36
N VAL A 78 -8.62 -6.88 16.03
CA VAL A 78 -9.80 -7.60 16.56
C VAL A 78 -9.37 -8.67 17.55
N GLU A 79 -10.17 -8.86 18.60
CA GLU A 79 -9.97 -9.91 19.60
C GLU A 79 -10.97 -11.04 19.35
N GLU A 80 -10.46 -12.22 19.01
CA GLU A 80 -11.24 -13.43 18.82
C GLU A 80 -10.68 -14.54 19.71
N ASP A 81 -11.55 -15.16 20.53
CA ASP A 81 -11.17 -16.21 21.48
C ASP A 81 -10.03 -15.82 22.45
N GLY A 82 -9.94 -14.54 22.82
CA GLY A 82 -8.91 -14.00 23.70
C GLY A 82 -7.54 -13.82 23.04
N MET A 83 -7.48 -13.90 21.70
CA MET A 83 -6.30 -13.64 20.89
C MET A 83 -6.55 -12.43 19.98
N GLU A 84 -5.67 -11.45 20.07
CA GLU A 84 -5.71 -10.31 19.15
C GLU A 84 -5.11 -10.70 17.80
N ARG A 85 -5.79 -10.33 16.72
CA ARG A 85 -5.28 -10.41 15.35
C ARG A 85 -5.35 -9.04 14.70
N LEU A 86 -4.35 -8.74 13.88
CA LEU A 86 -4.35 -7.56 13.02
C LEU A 86 -5.09 -7.91 11.73
N ASN A 87 -6.17 -7.21 11.43
CA ASN A 87 -6.86 -7.25 10.16
C ASN A 87 -6.35 -6.09 9.30
N LEU A 88 -5.39 -6.34 8.41
CA LEU A 88 -4.87 -5.32 7.51
C LEU A 88 -5.79 -5.16 6.30
N VAL A 89 -6.16 -3.92 6.00
CA VAL A 89 -6.90 -3.56 4.79
C VAL A 89 -6.09 -2.49 4.06
N GLY A 90 -5.56 -2.85 2.90
CA GLY A 90 -4.89 -1.93 1.98
C GLY A 90 -5.92 -1.13 1.20
N ASP A 91 -5.68 0.18 1.12
CA ASP A 91 -6.48 1.13 0.36
C ASP A 91 -5.91 1.30 -1.05
N SER A 92 -4.62 1.62 -1.11
CA SER A 92 -3.94 2.02 -2.34
C SER A 92 -2.44 1.70 -2.29
N ILE A 93 -1.76 1.90 -3.42
CA ILE A 93 -0.29 1.86 -3.48
C ILE A 93 0.26 3.25 -3.78
N ILE A 94 1.06 3.78 -2.85
CA ILE A 94 1.75 5.06 -3.03
C ILE A 94 3.17 4.81 -3.56
N VAL A 95 3.51 5.50 -4.64
CA VAL A 95 4.82 5.47 -5.29
C VAL A 95 5.42 6.86 -5.22
N CYS A 96 6.60 6.97 -4.58
CA CYS A 96 7.38 8.21 -4.60
C CYS A 96 8.35 8.18 -5.78
N THR A 97 8.17 9.10 -6.72
CA THR A 97 8.84 9.07 -8.03
C THR A 97 8.99 10.47 -8.64
N ASP A 98 9.86 10.63 -9.63
CA ASP A 98 9.93 11.81 -10.51
C ASP A 98 9.13 11.64 -11.83
N MET A 99 8.43 10.50 -11.99
CA MET A 99 7.57 10.21 -13.14
C MET A 99 6.28 11.04 -13.13
N GLU A 100 5.70 11.21 -14.31
CA GLU A 100 4.33 11.67 -14.50
C GLU A 100 3.33 10.52 -14.24
N ALA A 101 2.07 10.87 -13.96
CA ALA A 101 1.02 9.89 -13.63
C ALA A 101 0.75 8.89 -14.77
N ASP A 102 0.73 9.35 -16.01
CA ASP A 102 0.51 8.50 -17.20
C ASP A 102 1.67 7.53 -17.43
N GLU A 103 2.91 7.95 -17.15
CA GLU A 103 4.07 7.06 -17.18
C GLU A 103 3.94 5.96 -16.12
N LEU A 104 3.60 6.31 -14.88
CA LEU A 104 3.42 5.32 -13.82
C LEU A 104 2.26 4.36 -14.11
N GLU A 105 1.13 4.86 -14.62
CA GLU A 105 -0.05 4.05 -14.98
C GLU A 105 0.32 2.95 -16.00
N ASN A 106 1.09 3.32 -17.04
CA ASN A 106 1.57 2.37 -18.04
C ASN A 106 2.57 1.35 -17.47
N ILE A 107 3.47 1.79 -16.58
CA ILE A 107 4.46 0.91 -15.95
C ILE A 107 3.79 -0.06 -14.97
N ALA A 108 2.84 0.43 -14.18
CA ALA A 108 2.07 -0.35 -13.23
C ALA A 108 1.13 -1.34 -13.92
N ASP A 109 0.81 -1.10 -15.19
CA ASP A 109 -0.15 -1.90 -15.96
C ASP A 109 -1.50 -1.91 -15.24
N CYS A 110 -2.07 -0.71 -15.07
CA CYS A 110 -3.31 -0.49 -14.33
C CYS A 110 -4.50 -1.31 -14.87
N ASP A 111 -4.53 -1.56 -16.18
CA ASP A 111 -5.48 -2.49 -16.81
C ASP A 111 -5.31 -3.92 -16.26
N TRP A 112 -4.08 -4.43 -16.21
CA TRP A 112 -3.79 -5.75 -15.64
C TRP A 112 -4.02 -5.81 -14.13
N LEU A 113 -3.73 -4.73 -13.39
CA LEU A 113 -4.02 -4.62 -11.96
C LEU A 113 -5.52 -4.47 -11.64
N CYS A 114 -6.34 -4.23 -12.66
CA CYS A 114 -7.75 -3.85 -12.51
C CYS A 114 -7.94 -2.64 -11.58
N SER A 115 -7.01 -1.68 -11.62
CA SER A 115 -7.06 -0.42 -10.86
C SER A 115 -7.69 0.70 -11.68
N ASP A 116 -8.22 1.73 -11.02
CA ASP A 116 -8.84 2.90 -11.67
C ASP A 116 -7.83 3.94 -12.18
N GLY A 117 -6.53 3.66 -12.06
CA GLY A 117 -5.44 4.45 -12.59
C GLY A 117 -4.59 5.08 -11.50
N VAL A 118 -3.90 6.17 -11.87
CA VAL A 118 -2.95 6.87 -11.00
C VAL A 118 -3.39 8.31 -10.72
N THR A 119 -3.37 8.72 -9.45
CA THR A 119 -3.63 10.10 -9.02
C THR A 119 -2.47 10.69 -8.22
N GLU A 120 -2.42 12.01 -8.09
CA GLU A 120 -1.52 12.69 -7.15
C GLU A 120 -1.93 12.41 -5.69
N SER A 121 -0.93 12.30 -4.80
CA SER A 121 -1.14 12.01 -3.38
C SER A 121 -0.32 12.92 -2.48
N GLU A 122 -0.92 13.34 -1.36
CA GLU A 122 -0.26 14.11 -0.29
C GLU A 122 -0.21 13.28 1.01
N PRO A 123 0.64 12.24 1.10
CA PRO A 123 0.59 11.27 2.20
C PRO A 123 0.80 11.92 3.58
N VAL A 124 1.54 13.03 3.65
CA VAL A 124 1.84 13.78 4.88
C VAL A 124 0.61 14.30 5.61
N LEU A 125 -0.52 14.44 4.91
CA LEU A 125 -1.77 14.88 5.51
C LEU A 125 -2.43 13.75 6.31
N TYR A 126 -2.35 12.51 5.81
CA TYR A 126 -3.18 11.41 6.28
C TYR A 126 -2.40 10.33 7.05
N TYR A 127 -1.17 10.03 6.63
CA TYR A 127 -0.42 8.87 7.11
C TYR A 127 0.76 9.23 8.02
N SER A 128 1.29 8.23 8.71
CA SER A 128 2.54 8.28 9.48
C SER A 128 3.63 7.41 8.82
N TYR A 129 4.85 7.41 9.37
CA TYR A 129 5.98 6.60 8.87
C TYR A 129 6.35 6.82 7.38
N ILE A 130 6.11 8.03 6.89
CA ILE A 130 6.40 8.41 5.50
C ILE A 130 7.92 8.53 5.33
N PRO A 131 8.54 7.77 4.41
CA PRO A 131 9.97 7.94 4.12
C PRO A 131 10.26 9.33 3.51
N GLU A 132 11.52 9.73 3.49
CA GLU A 132 11.92 11.00 2.88
C GLU A 132 11.49 11.07 1.41
N ILE A 133 10.91 12.20 1.01
CA ILE A 133 10.57 12.51 -0.38
C ILE A 133 11.73 13.35 -0.96
N PRO A 134 12.50 12.82 -1.93
CA PRO A 134 13.62 13.56 -2.51
C PRO A 134 13.20 14.85 -3.22
N GLU A 135 14.14 15.77 -3.42
CA GLU A 135 13.90 16.98 -4.22
C GLU A 135 13.51 16.59 -5.65
N ASN A 136 12.47 17.25 -6.18
CA ASN A 136 11.84 16.98 -7.49
C ASN A 136 11.07 15.66 -7.59
N TYR A 137 10.86 14.94 -6.49
CA TYR A 137 9.96 13.78 -6.46
C TYR A 137 8.58 14.20 -5.96
N GLN A 138 7.58 13.46 -6.40
CA GLN A 138 6.19 13.54 -5.96
C GLN A 138 5.71 12.19 -5.46
N CYS A 139 4.54 12.16 -4.82
CA CYS A 139 3.86 10.93 -4.47
C CYS A 139 2.65 10.76 -5.41
N LEU A 140 2.60 9.62 -6.07
CA LEU A 140 1.51 9.19 -6.90
C LEU A 140 0.86 7.95 -6.28
N GLU A 141 -0.42 7.75 -6.52
CA GLU A 141 -1.22 6.72 -5.86
C GLU A 141 -2.00 5.91 -6.89
N ILE A 142 -1.80 4.59 -6.87
CA ILE A 142 -2.58 3.62 -7.65
C ILE A 142 -3.79 3.26 -6.80
N VAL A 143 -5.00 3.51 -7.32
CA VAL A 143 -6.27 3.42 -6.58
C VAL A 143 -7.21 2.36 -7.15
N TRP A 144 -8.06 1.81 -6.29
CA TRP A 144 -9.16 0.89 -6.62
C TRP A 144 -10.43 1.37 -5.89
N ASP A 145 -11.25 2.18 -6.56
CA ASP A 145 -12.50 2.76 -6.02
C ASP A 145 -13.75 1.88 -6.31
#